data_AF-A0A2A4C2Z8-F1
#
_entry.id   AF-A0A2A4C2Z8-F1
#
_cell.length_a   1.000
_cell.length_b   1.000
_cell.length_c   1.000
_cell.angle_alpha   90.00
_cell.angle_beta   90.00
_cell.angle_gamma   90.00
#
_symmetry.space_group_name_H-M   'P 1'
#
loop_
_entity.id
_entity.type
_entity.pdbx_description
1 polymer ?
#
loop_
_entity_poly.entity_id
_entity_poly.type
_entity_poly.pdbx_seq_one_letter_code
_entity_poly.pdbx_strand_id
1 'polypeptide(L)'
;MLEALRGMGYSTGAAIADIVDNSVAAGATCVDIEFLWNGTASRVAILDDGRGMDDAELESAMTLGDKSPLDSRDPDDLGRFGMGLKTASFSQCRRLTVASVKNGSHTCLRWDLDELALKPEIGWALLEGPAPGSDAFIAKILDRSHGCLVLWETMDRIVTKAFSPDHFLDLLDEVEQHLAMVFHRLIEGVRPKLRLTINSRPVIAWDPFMSGHPAKPWESPVAKMQTDAGVITVQCHVLPHKDRLGPDEFERDGGPAGWSAQQGFYVYRNERLLAAGGWLGLGQGRAWNREEAYRLARIRLDIPNTADAAWKIDIRKSTARPPVSLRPWLTKLAEDTRERARRVFAFRAAPQTRSGSPSIDLAWRAEHTKAGVKYRIDEKHPAVAAVLDTCDENLELVRAMLRVIEETVPVQRIWLDTAEAKDTPRSGFSGEPSTEVLSVLSVLFRDMVLRKNMSEELARAALATTEPFQEYASLVATLQLQT
;
A
#
# COMPACT_ATOMS: atom_id res chain seq x y z
N MET A 1 -8.97 -3.32 -35.79
CA MET A 1 -9.18 -4.29 -34.68
C MET A 1 -7.90 -4.51 -33.87
N LEU A 2 -6.74 -4.81 -34.47
CA LEU A 2 -5.44 -4.86 -33.75
C LEU A 2 -5.12 -3.56 -33.00
N GLU A 3 -5.25 -2.38 -33.65
CA GLU A 3 -5.07 -1.09 -32.97
C GLU A 3 -6.05 -0.85 -31.81
N ALA A 4 -7.24 -1.49 -31.82
CA ALA A 4 -8.20 -1.38 -30.72
C ALA A 4 -7.80 -2.23 -29.51
N LEU A 5 -7.17 -3.40 -29.72
CA LEU A 5 -6.66 -4.26 -28.64
C LEU A 5 -5.54 -3.58 -27.83
N ARG A 6 -4.83 -2.64 -28.44
CA ARG A 6 -3.81 -1.82 -27.78
C ARG A 6 -4.41 -0.87 -26.75
N GLY A 7 -5.67 -0.47 -26.89
CA GLY A 7 -6.34 0.55 -26.06
C GLY A 7 -6.74 0.14 -24.64
N MET A 8 -6.33 -1.04 -24.15
CA MET A 8 -6.87 -1.60 -22.90
C MET A 8 -6.35 -0.97 -21.59
N GLY A 9 -5.52 0.08 -21.65
CA GLY A 9 -5.19 0.91 -20.49
C GLY A 9 -4.34 0.19 -19.42
N TYR A 10 -3.40 -0.66 -19.82
CA TYR A 10 -2.38 -1.21 -18.93
C TYR A 10 -1.31 -0.16 -18.62
N SER A 11 -0.90 -0.07 -17.36
CA SER A 11 0.42 0.50 -17.04
C SER A 11 1.51 -0.49 -17.48
N THR A 12 2.74 0.00 -17.68
CA THR A 12 3.88 -0.85 -18.04
C THR A 12 4.13 -1.93 -16.98
N GLY A 13 4.08 -1.58 -15.69
CA GLY A 13 4.22 -2.53 -14.59
C GLY A 13 3.16 -3.63 -14.62
N ALA A 14 1.89 -3.28 -14.88
CA ALA A 14 0.81 -4.27 -14.97
C ALA A 14 0.96 -5.18 -16.19
N ALA A 15 1.41 -4.64 -17.32
CA ALA A 15 1.67 -5.43 -18.52
C ALA A 15 2.81 -6.44 -18.32
N ILE A 16 3.91 -6.01 -17.69
CA ILE A 16 5.02 -6.90 -17.36
C ILE A 16 4.58 -7.95 -16.33
N ALA A 17 3.81 -7.57 -15.31
CA ALA A 17 3.28 -8.51 -14.33
C ALA A 17 2.41 -9.61 -14.96
N ASP A 18 1.67 -9.30 -16.03
CA ASP A 18 0.92 -10.29 -16.79
C ASP A 18 1.84 -11.28 -17.55
N ILE A 19 3.01 -10.84 -18.01
CA ILE A 19 4.00 -11.73 -18.61
C ILE A 19 4.64 -12.62 -17.55
N VAL A 20 5.04 -12.04 -16.41
CA VAL A 20 5.61 -12.77 -15.27
C VAL A 20 4.62 -13.81 -14.72
N ASP A 21 3.32 -13.51 -14.68
CA ASP A 21 2.29 -14.48 -14.30
C ASP A 21 2.29 -15.71 -15.22
N ASN A 22 2.53 -15.53 -16.53
CA ASN A 22 2.64 -16.66 -17.47
C ASN A 22 3.91 -17.48 -17.20
N SER A 23 5.02 -16.82 -16.86
CA SER A 23 6.26 -17.51 -16.48
C SER A 23 6.06 -18.34 -15.20
N VAL A 24 5.38 -17.81 -14.18
CA VAL A 24 5.05 -18.55 -12.96
C VAL A 24 4.12 -19.73 -13.28
N ALA A 25 3.10 -19.55 -14.11
CA ALA A 25 2.24 -20.65 -14.57
C ALA A 25 2.98 -21.67 -15.45
N ALA A 26 4.11 -21.27 -16.05
CA ALA A 26 5.03 -22.15 -16.76
C ALA A 26 5.97 -22.94 -15.83
N GLY A 27 5.90 -22.70 -14.51
CA GLY A 27 6.76 -23.30 -13.51
C GLY A 27 8.13 -22.62 -13.36
N ALA A 28 8.28 -21.39 -13.86
CA ALA A 28 9.52 -20.64 -13.74
C ALA A 28 9.86 -20.33 -12.28
N THR A 29 11.12 -20.51 -11.92
CA THR A 29 11.69 -20.10 -10.62
C THR A 29 12.56 -18.85 -10.75
N CYS A 30 12.88 -18.44 -11.98
CA CYS A 30 13.69 -17.29 -12.29
C CYS A 30 13.11 -16.54 -13.48
N VAL A 31 12.91 -15.23 -13.32
CA VAL A 31 12.51 -14.32 -14.40
C VAL A 31 13.43 -13.11 -14.39
N ASP A 32 14.09 -12.85 -15.50
CA ASP A 32 14.98 -11.70 -15.71
C ASP A 32 14.34 -10.74 -16.72
N ILE A 33 14.19 -9.49 -16.31
CA ILE A 33 13.60 -8.41 -17.12
C ILE A 33 14.73 -7.44 -17.49
N GLU A 34 15.01 -7.33 -18.78
CA GLU A 34 16.02 -6.42 -19.30
C GLU A 34 15.35 -5.24 -20.01
N PHE A 35 15.57 -4.04 -19.48
CA PHE A 35 15.21 -2.78 -20.11
C PHE A 35 16.44 -2.18 -20.77
N LEU A 36 16.37 -1.96 -22.09
CA LEU A 36 17.43 -1.29 -22.82
C LEU A 36 16.92 0.04 -23.39
N TRP A 37 17.55 1.13 -22.95
CA TRP A 37 17.37 2.45 -23.55
C TRP A 37 18.16 2.57 -24.86
N ASN A 38 17.48 2.93 -25.94
CA ASN A 38 18.09 3.27 -27.22
C ASN A 38 17.18 4.22 -28.04
N GLY A 39 16.69 5.28 -27.38
CA GLY A 39 15.71 6.19 -28.00
C GLY A 39 14.49 5.43 -28.49
N THR A 40 14.00 5.72 -29.70
CA THR A 40 12.84 5.01 -30.28
C THR A 40 13.08 3.53 -30.56
N ALA A 41 14.33 3.06 -30.52
CA ALA A 41 14.71 1.66 -30.64
C ALA A 41 14.91 0.96 -29.28
N SER A 42 14.42 1.58 -28.19
CA SER A 42 14.38 0.95 -26.87
C SER A 42 13.56 -0.34 -26.88
N ARG A 43 13.92 -1.28 -26.00
CA ARG A 43 13.29 -2.59 -25.92
C ARG A 43 13.18 -3.07 -24.48
N VAL A 44 12.27 -4.03 -24.28
CA VAL A 44 12.16 -4.81 -23.05
C VAL A 44 12.19 -6.29 -23.40
N ALA A 45 13.06 -7.05 -22.75
CA ALA A 45 13.11 -8.51 -22.86
C ALA A 45 12.78 -9.14 -21.51
N ILE A 46 11.92 -10.16 -21.49
CA ILE A 46 11.51 -10.88 -20.29
C ILE A 46 11.85 -12.35 -20.53
N LEU A 47 12.84 -12.86 -19.78
CA LEU A 47 13.42 -14.18 -19.94
C LEU A 47 13.10 -15.03 -18.71
N ASP A 48 12.46 -16.17 -18.91
CA ASP A 48 12.16 -17.14 -17.86
C ASP A 48 12.84 -18.50 -18.05
N ASP A 49 12.89 -19.26 -16.96
CA ASP A 49 13.36 -20.65 -16.91
C ASP A 49 12.21 -21.67 -16.83
N GLY A 50 11.02 -21.31 -17.30
CA GLY A 50 9.86 -22.20 -17.31
C GLY A 50 10.02 -23.38 -18.29
N ARG A 51 8.96 -24.19 -18.42
CA ARG A 51 8.96 -25.38 -19.30
C ARG A 51 9.16 -25.10 -20.80
N GLY A 52 8.95 -23.85 -21.23
CA GLY A 52 8.91 -23.46 -22.64
C GLY A 52 7.72 -24.03 -23.41
N MET A 53 7.73 -23.81 -24.72
CA MET A 53 6.68 -24.21 -25.67
C MET A 53 7.32 -24.86 -26.90
N ASP A 54 6.66 -25.89 -27.44
CA ASP A 54 6.92 -26.35 -28.81
C ASP A 54 6.15 -25.49 -29.84
N ASP A 55 6.27 -25.84 -31.12
CA ASP A 55 5.79 -25.00 -32.22
C ASP A 55 4.27 -24.84 -32.19
N ALA A 56 3.55 -25.95 -31.98
CA ALA A 56 2.10 -25.96 -31.87
C ALA A 56 1.61 -25.23 -30.61
N GLU A 57 2.29 -25.42 -29.48
CA GLU A 57 1.99 -24.69 -28.25
C GLU A 57 2.23 -23.18 -28.40
N LEU A 58 3.30 -22.77 -29.07
CA LEU A 58 3.62 -21.36 -29.30
C LEU A 58 2.64 -20.72 -30.28
N GLU A 59 2.28 -21.42 -31.36
CA GLU A 59 1.26 -20.97 -32.31
C GLU A 59 -0.09 -20.75 -31.61
N SER A 60 -0.54 -21.74 -30.82
CA SER A 60 -1.72 -21.64 -29.96
C SER A 60 -1.59 -20.46 -28.97
N ALA A 61 -0.46 -20.36 -28.27
CA ALA A 61 -0.19 -19.32 -27.29
C ALA A 61 -0.08 -17.92 -27.90
N MET A 62 0.19 -17.78 -29.20
CA MET A 62 0.29 -16.50 -29.92
C MET A 62 -0.98 -16.17 -30.73
N THR A 63 -1.86 -17.14 -30.93
CA THR A 63 -3.17 -16.96 -31.57
C THR A 63 -4.17 -16.27 -30.63
N LEU A 64 -4.94 -15.33 -31.16
CA LEU A 64 -5.93 -14.56 -30.38
C LEU A 64 -7.23 -15.37 -30.21
N GLY A 65 -7.64 -15.58 -28.95
CA GLY A 65 -8.92 -16.23 -28.63
C GLY A 65 -8.91 -17.76 -28.64
N ASP A 66 -7.73 -18.38 -28.70
CA ASP A 66 -7.58 -19.84 -28.83
C ASP A 66 -8.01 -20.63 -27.58
N LYS A 67 -7.84 -20.07 -26.38
CA LYS A 67 -8.29 -20.69 -25.11
C LYS A 67 -9.63 -20.11 -24.65
N SER A 68 -10.58 -20.99 -24.34
CA SER A 68 -11.89 -20.58 -23.84
C SER A 68 -11.80 -20.25 -22.33
N PRO A 69 -12.42 -19.15 -21.86
CA PRO A 69 -12.55 -18.88 -20.42
C PRO A 69 -13.37 -19.93 -19.65
N LEU A 70 -13.94 -20.92 -20.35
CA LEU A 70 -14.77 -22.00 -19.80
C LEU A 70 -14.01 -23.33 -19.64
N ASP A 71 -12.76 -23.42 -20.11
CA ASP A 71 -11.97 -24.65 -20.03
C ASP A 71 -11.55 -24.96 -18.57
N SER A 72 -11.43 -26.24 -18.21
CA SER A 72 -11.02 -26.69 -16.87
C SER A 72 -9.58 -26.27 -16.57
N ARG A 73 -9.36 -25.57 -15.46
CA ARG A 73 -8.07 -24.96 -15.10
C ARG A 73 -7.23 -25.85 -14.20
N ASP A 74 -5.92 -25.73 -14.34
CA ASP A 74 -4.96 -26.22 -13.36
C ASP A 74 -5.08 -25.38 -12.06
N PRO A 75 -5.02 -26.00 -10.87
CA PRO A 75 -5.01 -25.29 -9.60
C PRO A 75 -3.96 -24.17 -9.49
N ASP A 76 -2.84 -24.25 -10.21
CA ASP A 76 -1.75 -23.27 -10.12
C ASP A 76 -1.83 -22.15 -11.19
N ASP A 77 -2.84 -22.19 -12.06
CA ASP A 77 -2.97 -21.25 -13.18
C ASP A 77 -3.39 -19.82 -12.74
N LEU A 78 -2.57 -18.83 -13.14
CA LEU A 78 -2.76 -17.40 -12.86
C LEU A 78 -3.48 -16.62 -14.00
N GLY A 79 -3.72 -17.24 -15.16
CA GLY A 79 -4.36 -16.59 -16.32
C GLY A 79 -5.79 -17.09 -16.58
N ARG A 80 -6.72 -16.23 -17.02
CA ARG A 80 -8.12 -16.65 -17.30
C ARG A 80 -8.56 -16.53 -18.75
N PHE A 81 -8.00 -15.59 -19.51
CA PHE A 81 -8.61 -15.17 -20.78
C PHE A 81 -7.82 -15.57 -22.02
N GLY A 82 -6.65 -16.21 -21.89
CA GLY A 82 -5.78 -16.54 -23.05
C GLY A 82 -5.26 -15.32 -23.84
N MET A 83 -5.59 -14.11 -23.38
CA MET A 83 -5.26 -12.84 -24.04
C MET A 83 -4.13 -12.07 -23.35
N GLY A 84 -3.77 -12.40 -22.11
CA GLY A 84 -2.84 -11.65 -21.26
C GLY A 84 -1.55 -11.27 -21.99
N LEU A 85 -0.80 -12.26 -22.49
CA LEU A 85 0.43 -12.06 -23.26
C LEU A 85 0.27 -11.01 -24.38
N LYS A 86 -0.71 -11.19 -25.25
CA LYS A 86 -0.89 -10.34 -26.43
C LYS A 86 -1.35 -8.94 -26.03
N THR A 87 -2.36 -8.86 -25.17
CA THR A 87 -2.97 -7.58 -24.81
C THR A 87 -2.07 -6.71 -23.94
N ALA A 88 -1.30 -7.35 -23.04
CA ALA A 88 -0.27 -6.67 -22.26
C ALA A 88 0.87 -6.20 -23.17
N SER A 89 1.33 -7.03 -24.11
CA SER A 89 2.42 -6.66 -25.02
C SER A 89 2.01 -5.53 -25.97
N PHE A 90 0.88 -5.66 -26.65
CA PHE A 90 0.42 -4.70 -27.64
C PHE A 90 0.00 -3.34 -27.05
N SER A 91 -0.31 -3.29 -25.75
CA SER A 91 -0.51 -2.00 -25.07
C SER A 91 0.80 -1.23 -24.87
N GLN A 92 1.95 -1.91 -24.93
CA GLN A 92 3.27 -1.31 -24.73
C GLN A 92 4.10 -1.18 -26.02
N CYS A 93 3.92 -2.09 -26.98
CA CYS A 93 4.77 -2.19 -28.17
C CYS A 93 3.98 -2.45 -29.46
N ARG A 94 4.63 -2.24 -30.61
CA ARG A 94 4.11 -2.63 -31.94
C ARG A 94 4.66 -3.95 -32.43
N ARG A 95 5.75 -4.43 -31.83
CA ARG A 95 6.38 -5.69 -32.19
C ARG A 95 6.59 -6.55 -30.96
N LEU A 96 5.96 -7.71 -30.98
CA LEU A 96 6.05 -8.75 -29.97
C LEU A 96 6.72 -9.97 -30.61
N THR A 97 7.90 -10.32 -30.13
CA THR A 97 8.58 -11.57 -30.50
C THR A 97 8.57 -12.51 -29.29
N VAL A 98 8.25 -13.78 -29.51
CA VAL A 98 8.35 -14.82 -28.48
C VAL A 98 9.26 -15.92 -29.00
N ALA A 99 10.39 -16.10 -28.32
CA ALA A 99 11.32 -17.19 -28.56
C ALA A 99 11.24 -18.17 -27.39
N SER A 100 10.96 -19.43 -27.67
CA SER A 100 10.84 -20.47 -26.65
C SER A 100 11.70 -21.67 -26.97
N VAL A 101 12.16 -22.34 -25.92
CA VAL A 101 12.89 -23.60 -26.02
C VAL A 101 12.19 -24.63 -25.16
N LYS A 102 11.96 -25.82 -25.72
CA LYS A 102 11.41 -26.96 -25.00
C LYS A 102 12.17 -28.21 -25.41
N ASN A 103 12.78 -28.88 -24.45
CA ASN A 103 13.64 -30.05 -24.68
C ASN A 103 14.75 -29.79 -25.72
N GLY A 104 15.31 -28.58 -25.74
CA GLY A 104 16.33 -28.15 -26.72
C GLY A 104 15.81 -27.82 -28.13
N SER A 105 14.50 -27.93 -28.39
CA SER A 105 13.91 -27.46 -29.66
C SER A 105 13.58 -25.98 -29.58
N HIS A 106 14.06 -25.20 -30.56
CA HIS A 106 13.85 -23.75 -30.63
C HIS A 106 12.64 -23.42 -31.52
N THR A 107 11.77 -22.55 -31.02
CA THR A 107 10.64 -22.02 -31.78
C THR A 107 10.55 -20.52 -31.55
N CYS A 108 10.30 -19.76 -32.61
CA CYS A 108 10.24 -18.31 -32.53
C CYS A 108 9.16 -17.78 -33.46
N LEU A 109 8.18 -17.08 -32.89
CA LEU A 109 7.11 -16.42 -33.63
C LEU A 109 7.05 -14.95 -33.23
N ARG A 110 6.65 -14.09 -34.17
CA ARG A 110 6.41 -12.67 -33.89
C ARG A 110 5.11 -12.16 -34.47
N TRP A 111 4.59 -11.15 -33.79
CA TRP A 111 3.63 -10.19 -34.31
C TRP A 111 4.35 -8.87 -34.58
N ASP A 112 4.28 -8.38 -35.82
CA ASP A 112 4.71 -7.02 -36.16
C ASP A 112 3.54 -6.26 -36.78
N LEU A 113 3.00 -5.30 -36.03
CA LEU A 113 1.83 -4.53 -36.45
C LEU A 113 2.11 -3.60 -37.63
N ASP A 114 3.36 -3.20 -37.84
CA ASP A 114 3.76 -2.39 -38.99
C ASP A 114 3.86 -3.24 -40.25
N GLU A 115 4.47 -4.43 -40.17
CA GLU A 115 4.53 -5.37 -41.30
C GLU A 115 3.13 -5.82 -41.73
N LEU A 116 2.25 -6.11 -40.77
CA LEU A 116 0.87 -6.55 -41.06
C LEU A 116 0.00 -5.42 -41.63
N ALA A 117 0.22 -4.17 -41.20
CA ALA A 117 -0.48 -3.03 -41.77
C ALA A 117 -0.12 -2.79 -43.24
N LEU A 118 1.10 -3.18 -43.66
CA LEU A 118 1.55 -3.09 -45.05
C LEU A 118 1.02 -4.23 -45.93
N LYS A 119 0.56 -5.34 -45.33
CA LYS A 119 0.08 -6.53 -46.01
C LYS A 119 -1.33 -6.93 -45.52
N PRO A 120 -2.37 -6.12 -45.77
CA PRO A 120 -3.73 -6.42 -45.29
C PRO A 120 -4.26 -7.78 -45.78
N GLU A 121 -3.75 -8.30 -46.91
CA GLU A 121 -4.13 -9.58 -47.51
C GLU A 121 -3.71 -10.82 -46.73
N ILE A 122 -2.62 -10.76 -45.93
CA ILE A 122 -2.21 -11.88 -45.06
C ILE A 122 -2.98 -11.89 -43.74
N GLY A 123 -3.77 -10.84 -43.49
CA GLY A 123 -4.64 -10.75 -42.33
C GLY A 123 -3.87 -10.81 -41.01
N TRP A 124 -4.10 -11.91 -40.27
CA TRP A 124 -3.68 -12.09 -38.88
C TRP A 124 -2.58 -13.14 -38.78
N ALA A 125 -1.69 -13.16 -39.77
CA ALA A 125 -0.62 -14.14 -39.85
C ALA A 125 0.46 -13.92 -38.77
N LEU A 126 0.86 -15.01 -38.13
CA LEU A 126 2.07 -15.08 -37.32
C LEU A 126 3.29 -15.12 -38.24
N LEU A 127 4.32 -14.34 -37.92
CA LEU A 127 5.56 -14.32 -38.68
C LEU A 127 6.58 -15.21 -37.98
N GLU A 128 7.27 -16.06 -38.73
CA GLU A 128 8.35 -16.89 -38.20
C GLU A 128 9.62 -16.07 -37.92
N GLY A 129 10.29 -16.40 -36.81
CA GLY A 129 11.57 -15.82 -36.41
C GLY A 129 11.49 -14.41 -35.80
N PRO A 130 12.63 -13.90 -35.30
CA PRO A 130 12.75 -12.53 -34.84
C PRO A 130 12.72 -11.55 -36.01
N ALA A 131 12.40 -10.28 -35.75
CA ALA A 131 12.48 -9.26 -36.79
C ALA A 131 13.93 -9.12 -37.32
N PRO A 132 14.12 -8.72 -38.58
CA PRO A 132 15.45 -8.53 -39.15
C PRO A 132 16.33 -7.62 -38.26
N GLY A 133 17.46 -8.14 -37.79
CA GLY A 133 18.39 -7.43 -36.90
C GLY A 133 18.15 -7.64 -35.41
N SER A 134 17.11 -8.38 -35.02
CA SER A 134 16.75 -8.66 -33.63
C SER A 134 17.26 -10.04 -33.14
N ASP A 135 17.97 -10.80 -33.98
CA ASP A 135 18.53 -12.12 -33.66
C ASP A 135 19.38 -12.11 -32.39
N ALA A 136 20.23 -11.09 -32.24
CA ALA A 136 21.08 -10.93 -31.07
C ALA A 136 20.30 -10.69 -29.76
N PHE A 137 19.05 -10.22 -29.85
CA PHE A 137 18.24 -9.88 -28.68
C PHE A 137 17.58 -11.12 -28.08
N ILE A 138 17.34 -12.15 -28.89
CA ILE A 138 16.80 -13.43 -28.41
C ILE A 138 17.90 -14.45 -28.09
N ALA A 139 19.17 -14.19 -28.45
CA ALA A 139 20.27 -15.14 -28.32
C ALA A 139 20.39 -15.79 -26.92
N LYS A 140 20.10 -15.05 -25.84
CA LYS A 140 20.16 -15.54 -24.45
C LYS A 140 19.28 -16.78 -24.18
N ILE A 141 18.19 -17.00 -24.93
CA ILE A 141 17.34 -18.19 -24.76
C ILE A 141 17.87 -19.39 -25.57
N LEU A 142 18.63 -19.13 -26.65
CA LEU A 142 19.09 -20.18 -27.57
C LEU A 142 20.12 -21.11 -26.93
N ASP A 143 20.82 -20.65 -25.89
CA ASP A 143 21.79 -21.48 -25.15
C ASP A 143 21.13 -22.30 -24.02
N ARG A 144 19.80 -22.25 -23.86
CA ARG A 144 19.07 -22.95 -22.80
C ARG A 144 18.41 -24.23 -23.32
N SER A 145 18.13 -25.17 -22.41
CA SER A 145 17.40 -26.41 -22.71
C SER A 145 15.87 -26.25 -22.59
N HIS A 146 15.42 -25.26 -21.81
CA HIS A 146 14.03 -24.88 -21.66
C HIS A 146 13.89 -23.39 -21.30
N GLY A 147 12.72 -22.82 -21.56
CA GLY A 147 12.34 -21.47 -21.14
C GLY A 147 11.62 -20.68 -22.23
N CYS A 148 11.28 -19.43 -21.90
CA CYS A 148 10.66 -18.50 -22.82
C CYS A 148 11.31 -17.11 -22.71
N LEU A 149 11.44 -16.43 -23.84
CA LEU A 149 11.84 -15.04 -23.94
C LEU A 149 10.76 -14.27 -24.70
N VAL A 150 10.17 -13.30 -24.01
CA VAL A 150 9.22 -12.34 -24.59
C VAL A 150 9.97 -11.03 -24.84
N LEU A 151 9.99 -10.58 -26.09
CA LEU A 151 10.69 -9.38 -26.53
C LEU A 151 9.68 -8.35 -27.06
N TRP A 152 9.75 -7.15 -26.50
CA TRP A 152 8.98 -5.98 -26.92
C TRP A 152 9.89 -4.98 -27.64
N GLU A 153 9.50 -4.62 -28.85
CA GLU A 153 10.20 -3.68 -29.73
C GLU A 153 9.23 -2.66 -30.32
N THR A 154 9.74 -1.50 -30.71
CA THR A 154 8.91 -0.36 -31.15
C THR A 154 7.89 0.00 -30.07
N MET A 155 8.41 0.42 -28.91
CA MET A 155 7.62 0.76 -27.72
C MET A 155 6.99 2.16 -27.83
N ASP A 156 6.28 2.43 -28.93
CA ASP A 156 5.73 3.73 -29.35
C ASP A 156 4.81 4.42 -28.32
N ARG A 157 4.22 3.66 -27.39
CA ARG A 157 3.34 4.17 -26.33
C ARG A 157 4.06 4.55 -25.05
N ILE A 158 5.26 4.01 -24.86
CA ILE A 158 6.11 4.30 -23.71
C ILE A 158 7.15 5.33 -24.16
N VAL A 159 7.92 5.00 -25.19
CA VAL A 159 9.06 5.79 -25.67
C VAL A 159 8.63 6.67 -26.84
N THR A 160 8.07 7.83 -26.51
CA THR A 160 7.73 8.87 -27.49
C THR A 160 8.97 9.68 -27.91
N LYS A 161 8.87 10.52 -28.95
CA LYS A 161 10.01 11.32 -29.44
C LYS A 161 10.64 12.25 -28.40
N ALA A 162 9.86 12.71 -27.42
CA ALA A 162 10.33 13.58 -26.34
C ALA A 162 10.73 12.79 -25.07
N PHE A 163 10.61 11.47 -25.10
CA PHE A 163 10.96 10.62 -23.97
C PHE A 163 12.48 10.61 -23.80
N SER A 164 12.94 10.81 -22.57
CA SER A 164 14.35 11.00 -22.24
C SER A 164 14.87 9.79 -21.46
N PRO A 165 16.19 9.67 -21.29
CA PRO A 165 16.75 8.67 -20.38
C PRO A 165 16.20 8.78 -18.95
N ASP A 166 16.00 9.99 -18.44
CA ASP A 166 15.45 10.21 -17.09
C ASP A 166 14.02 9.67 -16.97
N HIS A 167 13.15 9.96 -17.96
CA HIS A 167 11.80 9.39 -17.99
C HIS A 167 11.81 7.85 -18.07
N PHE A 168 12.84 7.26 -18.68
CA PHE A 168 13.01 5.80 -18.74
C PHE A 168 13.45 5.22 -17.41
N LEU A 169 14.26 5.94 -16.64
CA LEU A 169 14.62 5.58 -15.27
C LEU A 169 13.41 5.71 -14.32
N ASP A 170 12.63 6.79 -14.42
CA ASP A 170 11.40 6.95 -13.64
C ASP A 170 10.42 5.80 -13.90
N LEU A 171 10.27 5.41 -15.18
CA LEU A 171 9.46 4.25 -15.57
C LEU A 171 9.97 2.94 -14.96
N LEU A 172 11.29 2.75 -14.95
CA LEU A 172 11.93 1.58 -14.36
C LEU A 172 11.61 1.49 -12.86
N ASP A 173 11.72 2.61 -12.14
CA ASP A 173 11.39 2.69 -10.72
C ASP A 173 9.90 2.39 -10.48
N GLU A 174 8.99 2.93 -11.29
CA GLU A 174 7.55 2.62 -11.22
C GLU A 174 7.26 1.13 -11.45
N VAL A 175 7.92 0.52 -12.44
CA VAL A 175 7.79 -0.91 -12.74
C VAL A 175 8.33 -1.75 -11.58
N GLU A 176 9.51 -1.43 -11.05
CA GLU A 176 10.11 -2.13 -9.92
C GLU A 176 9.19 -2.09 -8.70
N GLN A 177 8.69 -0.91 -8.33
CA GLN A 177 7.76 -0.75 -7.21
C GLN A 177 6.46 -1.54 -7.40
N HIS A 178 5.94 -1.58 -8.63
CA HIS A 178 4.74 -2.37 -8.93
C HIS A 178 4.99 -3.87 -8.76
N LEU A 179 6.07 -4.39 -9.34
CA LEU A 179 6.43 -5.81 -9.25
C LEU A 179 6.77 -6.23 -7.83
N ALA A 180 7.50 -5.39 -7.10
CA ALA A 180 7.83 -5.54 -5.69
C ALA A 180 6.59 -5.73 -4.82
N MET A 181 5.54 -4.95 -5.07
CA MET A 181 4.26 -5.04 -4.36
C MET A 181 3.43 -6.25 -4.83
N VAL A 182 3.40 -6.52 -6.12
CA VAL A 182 2.49 -7.51 -6.70
C VAL A 182 2.92 -8.96 -6.42
N PHE A 183 4.23 -9.20 -6.52
CA PHE A 183 4.84 -10.52 -6.35
C PHE A 183 5.50 -10.67 -4.98
N HIS A 184 5.28 -9.74 -4.04
CA HIS A 184 6.00 -9.69 -2.76
C HIS A 184 6.07 -11.05 -2.06
N ARG A 185 4.96 -11.79 -2.00
CA ARG A 185 4.88 -13.12 -1.35
C ARG A 185 5.60 -14.24 -2.09
N LEU A 186 5.84 -14.07 -3.38
CA LEU A 186 6.56 -15.03 -4.21
C LEU A 186 8.07 -14.76 -4.20
N ILE A 187 8.47 -13.50 -4.00
CA ILE A 187 9.87 -13.04 -4.05
C ILE A 187 10.47 -12.75 -2.65
N GLU A 188 9.68 -12.78 -1.58
CA GLU A 188 10.14 -12.59 -0.20
C GLU A 188 10.80 -13.84 0.43
N GLY A 189 11.56 -13.62 1.50
CA GLY A 189 12.15 -14.66 2.33
C GLY A 189 13.51 -15.18 1.87
N VAL A 190 14.08 -16.09 2.66
CA VAL A 190 15.44 -16.66 2.42
C VAL A 190 15.47 -17.59 1.20
N ARG A 191 14.32 -18.20 0.87
CA ARG A 191 14.15 -19.10 -0.27
C ARG A 191 12.88 -18.69 -1.01
N PRO A 192 12.94 -17.63 -1.84
CA PRO A 192 11.79 -17.17 -2.58
C PRO A 192 11.35 -18.24 -3.58
N LYS A 193 10.04 -18.30 -3.86
CA LYS A 193 9.48 -19.18 -4.89
C LYS A 193 9.84 -18.69 -6.30
N LEU A 194 10.03 -17.38 -6.44
CA LEU A 194 10.40 -16.71 -7.67
C LEU A 194 11.58 -15.77 -7.42
N ARG A 195 12.65 -15.90 -8.19
CA ARG A 195 13.70 -14.87 -8.29
C ARG A 195 13.35 -13.95 -9.45
N LEU A 196 13.02 -12.70 -9.13
CA LEU A 196 12.68 -11.68 -10.11
C LEU A 196 13.78 -10.62 -10.16
N THR A 197 14.33 -10.38 -11.34
CA THR A 197 15.38 -9.37 -11.55
C THR A 197 15.00 -8.35 -12.62
N ILE A 198 15.42 -7.11 -12.44
CA ILE A 198 15.37 -6.05 -13.46
C ILE A 198 16.81 -5.59 -13.72
N ASN A 199 17.27 -5.69 -14.97
CA ASN A 199 18.65 -5.38 -15.35
C ASN A 199 19.67 -6.06 -14.41
N SER A 200 19.45 -7.35 -14.14
CA SER A 200 20.24 -8.18 -13.22
C SER A 200 20.25 -7.75 -11.74
N ARG A 201 19.43 -6.77 -11.33
CA ARG A 201 19.23 -6.40 -9.93
C ARG A 201 17.99 -7.09 -9.36
N PRO A 202 18.05 -7.70 -8.16
CA PRO A 202 16.89 -8.35 -7.56
C PRO A 202 15.82 -7.33 -7.18
N VAL A 203 14.57 -7.61 -7.54
CA VAL A 203 13.42 -6.83 -7.07
C VAL A 203 13.19 -7.14 -5.59
N ILE A 204 13.20 -6.12 -4.75
CA ILE A 204 13.00 -6.28 -3.31
C ILE A 204 11.50 -6.30 -3.00
N ALA A 205 11.04 -7.35 -2.30
CA ALA A 205 9.64 -7.47 -1.89
C ALA A 205 9.17 -6.25 -1.07
N TRP A 206 7.98 -5.74 -1.39
CA TRP A 206 7.31 -4.72 -0.58
C TRP A 206 6.12 -5.36 0.15
N ASP A 207 6.25 -5.58 1.46
CA ASP A 207 5.19 -6.15 2.29
C ASP A 207 4.21 -5.06 2.78
N PRO A 208 2.96 -5.01 2.29
CA PRO A 208 1.97 -4.02 2.72
C PRO A 208 1.52 -4.18 4.17
N PHE A 209 1.88 -5.27 4.84
CA PHE A 209 1.41 -5.60 6.19
C PHE A 209 2.45 -5.35 7.29
N MET A 210 3.68 -4.97 6.94
CA MET A 210 4.81 -4.82 7.87
C MET A 210 4.92 -6.02 8.83
N SER A 211 4.89 -7.22 8.26
CA SER A 211 4.87 -8.48 8.99
C SER A 211 6.12 -8.62 9.86
N GLY A 212 5.94 -8.92 11.14
CA GLY A 212 7.03 -9.03 12.10
C GLY A 212 7.62 -7.70 12.59
N HIS A 213 7.13 -6.54 12.13
CA HIS A 213 7.64 -5.25 12.59
C HIS A 213 7.36 -5.04 14.10
N PRO A 214 8.36 -4.71 14.94
CA PRO A 214 8.21 -4.67 16.40
C PRO A 214 7.24 -3.60 16.90
N ALA A 215 7.06 -2.52 16.13
CA ALA A 215 6.11 -1.47 16.48
C ALA A 215 4.68 -1.73 15.97
N LYS A 216 4.41 -2.87 15.33
CA LYS A 216 3.08 -3.20 14.77
C LYS A 216 2.04 -3.29 15.89
N PRO A 217 1.03 -2.41 15.92
CA PRO A 217 0.09 -2.37 17.04
C PRO A 217 -0.79 -3.61 17.14
N TRP A 218 -1.22 -4.17 16.00
CA TRP A 218 -2.19 -5.26 16.00
C TRP A 218 -2.25 -6.01 14.67
N GLU A 219 -2.50 -7.32 14.79
CA GLU A 219 -3.02 -8.16 13.72
C GLU A 219 -4.00 -9.19 14.29
N SER A 220 -5.01 -9.56 13.50
CA SER A 220 -5.99 -10.55 13.90
C SER A 220 -5.47 -11.97 13.69
N PRO A 221 -6.08 -12.99 14.34
CA PRO A 221 -6.01 -14.36 13.85
C PRO A 221 -6.56 -14.45 12.40
N VAL A 222 -6.14 -15.48 11.67
CA VAL A 222 -6.66 -15.75 10.33
C VAL A 222 -8.10 -16.26 10.44
N ALA A 223 -9.06 -15.47 9.97
CA ALA A 223 -10.45 -15.85 9.86
C ALA A 223 -10.65 -16.65 8.56
N LYS A 224 -11.49 -17.69 8.60
CA LYS A 224 -11.79 -18.53 7.44
C LYS A 224 -13.30 -18.56 7.19
N MET A 225 -13.70 -18.54 5.92
CA MET A 225 -15.08 -18.71 5.51
C MET A 225 -15.17 -19.74 4.38
N GLN A 226 -16.06 -20.72 4.56
CA GLN A 226 -16.38 -21.69 3.52
C GLN A 226 -17.34 -21.05 2.52
N THR A 227 -17.07 -21.26 1.24
CA THR A 227 -17.92 -20.83 0.12
C THR A 227 -18.03 -21.96 -0.89
N ASP A 228 -18.99 -21.87 -1.82
CA ASP A 228 -19.13 -22.84 -2.90
C ASP A 228 -17.89 -22.90 -3.80
N ALA A 229 -17.11 -21.82 -3.85
CA ALA A 229 -15.86 -21.74 -4.59
C ALA A 229 -14.64 -22.20 -3.78
N GLY A 230 -14.81 -22.64 -2.53
CA GLY A 230 -13.71 -23.05 -1.64
C GLY A 230 -13.47 -22.09 -0.47
N VAL A 231 -12.38 -22.32 0.26
CA VAL A 231 -12.05 -21.59 1.49
C VAL A 231 -11.48 -20.22 1.17
N ILE A 232 -12.05 -19.19 1.77
CA ILE A 232 -11.51 -17.83 1.75
C ILE A 232 -10.91 -17.52 3.11
N THR A 233 -9.74 -16.90 3.14
CA THR A 233 -9.08 -16.50 4.40
C THR A 233 -8.85 -15.00 4.48
N VAL A 234 -9.08 -14.43 5.66
CA VAL A 234 -8.89 -13.00 5.93
C VAL A 234 -8.03 -12.80 7.15
N GLN A 235 -7.07 -11.88 7.07
CA GLN A 235 -6.32 -11.39 8.22
C GLN A 235 -6.30 -9.86 8.22
N CYS A 236 -6.63 -9.27 9.35
CA CYS A 236 -6.66 -7.84 9.54
C CYS A 236 -5.35 -7.37 10.18
N HIS A 237 -4.85 -6.22 9.76
CA HIS A 237 -3.62 -5.62 10.28
C HIS A 237 -3.83 -4.12 10.48
N VAL A 238 -3.23 -3.60 11.55
CA VAL A 238 -3.08 -2.17 11.79
C VAL A 238 -1.59 -1.86 11.84
N LEU A 239 -1.15 -0.94 11.01
CA LEU A 239 0.25 -0.56 10.87
C LEU A 239 0.69 0.44 11.96
N PRO A 240 2.01 0.56 12.24
CA PRO A 240 2.55 1.56 13.15
C PRO A 240 2.22 3.00 12.71
N HIS A 241 2.13 3.91 13.68
CA HIS A 241 2.06 5.34 13.40
C HIS A 241 3.44 5.86 12.92
N LYS A 242 3.47 6.97 12.17
CA LYS A 242 4.71 7.56 11.62
C LYS A 242 5.78 7.82 12.67
N ASP A 243 5.39 8.17 13.90
CA ASP A 243 6.33 8.49 14.99
C ASP A 243 7.06 7.25 15.54
N ARG A 244 6.64 6.06 15.11
CA ARG A 244 7.27 4.78 15.47
C ARG A 244 8.16 4.24 14.34
N LEU A 245 8.32 5.02 13.27
CA LEU A 245 9.06 4.67 12.06
C LEU A 245 10.14 5.72 11.80
N GLY A 246 11.27 5.28 11.27
CA GLY A 246 12.27 6.20 10.74
C GLY A 246 11.75 6.95 9.49
N PRO A 247 12.29 8.12 9.12
CA PRO A 247 11.87 8.84 7.91
C PRO A 247 11.95 7.97 6.64
N ASP A 248 13.09 7.32 6.40
CA ASP A 248 13.31 6.47 5.21
C ASP A 248 12.40 5.22 5.21
N GLU A 249 12.14 4.67 6.39
CA GLU A 249 11.23 3.54 6.57
C GLU A 249 9.78 3.94 6.27
N PHE A 250 9.35 5.10 6.78
CA PHE A 250 8.04 5.65 6.51
C PHE A 250 7.82 5.93 5.02
N GLU A 251 8.83 6.47 4.32
CA GLU A 251 8.74 6.71 2.88
C GLU A 251 8.59 5.40 2.10
N ARG A 252 9.48 4.43 2.36
CA ARG A 252 9.47 3.12 1.69
C ARG A 252 8.17 2.34 1.93
N ASP A 253 7.68 2.32 3.16
CA ASP A 253 6.48 1.55 3.53
C ASP A 253 5.16 2.24 3.09
N GLY A 254 5.25 3.48 2.59
CA GLY A 254 4.13 4.17 1.95
C GLY A 254 3.71 3.55 0.61
N GLY A 255 4.61 2.81 -0.05
CA GLY A 255 4.36 2.16 -1.33
C GLY A 255 4.12 3.13 -2.50
N PRO A 256 3.84 2.60 -3.72
CA PRO A 256 3.88 3.38 -4.96
C PRO A 256 2.97 4.62 -5.03
N ALA A 257 1.87 4.61 -4.26
CA ALA A 257 0.87 5.68 -4.25
C ALA A 257 0.72 6.37 -2.88
N GLY A 258 1.64 6.09 -1.94
CA GLY A 258 1.63 6.62 -0.58
C GLY A 258 0.62 5.96 0.37
N TRP A 259 0.82 6.18 1.66
CA TRP A 259 0.10 5.53 2.77
C TRP A 259 -1.42 5.51 2.65
N SER A 260 -2.02 6.63 2.26
CA SER A 260 -3.47 6.79 2.21
C SER A 260 -4.09 5.98 1.06
N ALA A 261 -3.37 5.80 -0.05
CA ALA A 261 -3.81 4.97 -1.17
C ALA A 261 -3.79 3.47 -0.83
N GLN A 262 -2.88 3.08 0.06
CA GLN A 262 -2.63 1.70 0.47
C GLN A 262 -3.60 1.18 1.55
N GLN A 263 -4.55 1.99 2.03
CA GLN A 263 -5.52 1.50 3.02
C GLN A 263 -6.52 0.48 2.44
N GLY A 264 -6.93 -0.49 3.26
CA GLY A 264 -8.04 -1.39 2.94
C GLY A 264 -7.62 -2.81 2.54
N PHE A 265 -8.35 -3.42 1.63
CA PHE A 265 -8.21 -4.83 1.26
C PHE A 265 -7.11 -5.08 0.25
N TYR A 266 -6.34 -6.13 0.47
CA TYR A 266 -5.37 -6.70 -0.44
C TYR A 266 -5.84 -8.09 -0.82
N VAL A 267 -6.33 -8.25 -2.04
CA VAL A 267 -6.95 -9.49 -2.52
C VAL A 267 -5.90 -10.31 -3.23
N TYR A 268 -5.63 -11.52 -2.74
CA TYR A 268 -4.64 -12.45 -3.29
C TYR A 268 -5.30 -13.68 -3.86
N ARG A 269 -4.66 -14.24 -4.87
CA ARG A 269 -4.97 -15.56 -5.41
C ARG A 269 -3.65 -16.26 -5.72
N ASN A 270 -3.42 -17.45 -5.17
CA ASN A 270 -2.13 -18.16 -5.26
C ASN A 270 -0.93 -17.25 -4.94
N GLU A 271 -1.01 -16.50 -3.82
CA GLU A 271 0.03 -15.55 -3.36
C GLU A 271 0.29 -14.34 -4.26
N ARG A 272 -0.27 -14.31 -5.47
CA ARG A 272 -0.27 -13.15 -6.37
C ARG A 272 -1.30 -12.12 -5.91
N LEU A 273 -0.86 -10.89 -5.65
CA LEU A 273 -1.74 -9.78 -5.29
C LEU A 273 -2.54 -9.34 -6.52
N LEU A 274 -3.86 -9.48 -6.50
CA LEU A 274 -4.73 -9.00 -7.56
C LEU A 274 -5.03 -7.52 -7.37
N ALA A 275 -5.67 -7.16 -6.24
CA ALA A 275 -6.09 -5.80 -5.95
C ALA A 275 -5.41 -5.27 -4.69
N ALA A 276 -4.79 -4.09 -4.79
CA ALA A 276 -4.06 -3.43 -3.70
C ALA A 276 -4.87 -2.27 -3.10
N GLY A 277 -5.25 -2.40 -1.83
CA GLY A 277 -6.01 -1.41 -1.08
C GLY A 277 -7.44 -1.19 -1.58
N GLY A 278 -8.06 -0.12 -1.07
CA GLY A 278 -9.47 0.19 -1.27
C GLY A 278 -10.41 -0.68 -0.43
N TRP A 279 -11.69 -0.32 -0.44
CA TRP A 279 -12.69 -0.94 0.44
C TRP A 279 -13.65 -1.88 -0.30
N LEU A 280 -13.29 -2.30 -1.52
CA LEU A 280 -14.08 -3.21 -2.37
C LEU A 280 -15.53 -2.77 -2.63
N GLY A 281 -15.81 -1.46 -2.52
CA GLY A 281 -17.17 -0.92 -2.60
C GLY A 281 -18.07 -1.28 -1.41
N LEU A 282 -17.50 -1.74 -0.30
CA LEU A 282 -18.20 -2.04 0.94
C LEU A 282 -18.44 -0.77 1.77
N GLY A 283 -19.42 -0.82 2.66
CA GLY A 283 -19.71 0.20 3.67
C GLY A 283 -21.15 0.12 4.18
N GLN A 284 -21.48 0.92 5.20
CA GLN A 284 -22.85 1.01 5.74
C GLN A 284 -23.63 2.11 5.02
N GLY A 285 -24.61 1.70 4.20
CA GLY A 285 -25.46 2.61 3.40
C GLY A 285 -24.75 3.25 2.20
N ARG A 286 -23.49 3.69 2.38
CA ARG A 286 -22.60 4.21 1.32
C ARG A 286 -21.27 3.45 1.32
N ALA A 287 -20.65 3.36 0.15
CA ALA A 287 -19.31 2.81 0.03
C ALA A 287 -18.30 3.68 0.80
N TRP A 288 -17.35 3.03 1.46
CA TRP A 288 -16.25 3.69 2.12
C TRP A 288 -15.25 4.25 1.12
N ASN A 289 -14.82 5.49 1.36
CA ASN A 289 -13.73 6.12 0.64
C ASN A 289 -12.41 5.91 1.39
N ARG A 290 -11.30 6.22 0.71
CA ARG A 290 -10.00 6.32 1.34
C ARG A 290 -9.96 7.62 2.15
N GLU A 291 -9.76 7.51 3.46
CA GLU A 291 -9.70 8.65 4.37
C GLU A 291 -8.43 8.57 5.21
N GLU A 292 -7.85 9.71 5.57
CA GLU A 292 -6.54 9.77 6.25
C GLU A 292 -6.56 9.05 7.60
N ALA A 293 -7.68 9.14 8.32
CA ALA A 293 -7.88 8.51 9.63
C ALA A 293 -7.76 6.96 9.60
N TYR A 294 -7.85 6.34 8.42
CA TYR A 294 -7.76 4.88 8.27
C TYR A 294 -6.53 4.44 7.46
N ARG A 295 -5.56 5.34 7.22
CA ARG A 295 -4.35 5.04 6.41
C ARG A 295 -3.53 3.87 6.92
N LEU A 296 -3.68 3.50 8.20
CA LEU A 296 -2.97 2.39 8.85
C LEU A 296 -3.70 1.04 8.72
N ALA A 297 -4.92 1.00 8.18
CA ALA A 297 -5.69 -0.23 8.05
C ALA A 297 -5.24 -1.02 6.81
N ARG A 298 -4.96 -2.31 7.00
CA ARG A 298 -4.65 -3.28 5.93
C ARG A 298 -5.42 -4.58 6.19
N ILE A 299 -6.01 -5.16 5.16
CA ILE A 299 -6.77 -6.41 5.28
C ILE A 299 -6.31 -7.36 4.20
N ARG A 300 -5.60 -8.42 4.58
CA ARG A 300 -5.23 -9.50 3.67
C ARG A 300 -6.42 -10.40 3.43
N LEU A 301 -6.71 -10.69 2.17
CA LEU A 301 -7.83 -11.52 1.75
C LEU A 301 -7.35 -12.49 0.67
N ASP A 302 -7.27 -13.78 0.99
CA ASP A 302 -6.89 -14.83 0.05
C ASP A 302 -8.13 -15.54 -0.48
N ILE A 303 -8.23 -15.65 -1.80
CA ILE A 303 -9.29 -16.36 -2.51
C ILE A 303 -8.72 -17.55 -3.29
N PRO A 304 -9.48 -18.64 -3.44
CA PRO A 304 -9.09 -19.77 -4.29
C PRO A 304 -9.29 -19.44 -5.79
N ASN A 305 -8.59 -20.14 -6.69
CA ASN A 305 -8.68 -19.90 -8.15
C ASN A 305 -10.08 -20.11 -8.73
N THR A 306 -10.84 -21.00 -8.11
CA THR A 306 -12.25 -21.29 -8.40
C THR A 306 -13.18 -20.12 -8.11
N ALA A 307 -12.74 -19.08 -7.38
CA ALA A 307 -13.56 -17.94 -7.01
C ALA A 307 -13.56 -16.79 -8.04
N ASP A 308 -12.73 -16.84 -9.09
CA ASP A 308 -12.54 -15.70 -10.00
C ASP A 308 -13.83 -15.16 -10.63
N ALA A 309 -14.73 -16.06 -11.02
CA ALA A 309 -16.03 -15.71 -11.60
C ALA A 309 -16.92 -14.96 -10.60
N ALA A 310 -16.97 -15.44 -9.36
CA ALA A 310 -17.77 -14.85 -8.30
C ALA A 310 -17.26 -13.46 -7.90
N TRP A 311 -15.94 -13.24 -7.98
CA TRP A 311 -15.27 -11.99 -7.59
C TRP A 311 -15.19 -10.93 -8.70
N LYS A 312 -15.68 -11.25 -9.91
CA LYS A 312 -15.71 -10.35 -11.08
C LYS A 312 -14.36 -9.68 -11.36
N ILE A 313 -13.27 -10.44 -11.27
CA ILE A 313 -11.92 -9.95 -11.54
C ILE A 313 -11.82 -9.54 -13.01
N ASP A 314 -11.42 -8.30 -13.28
CA ASP A 314 -11.22 -7.80 -14.64
C ASP A 314 -9.93 -8.34 -15.27
N ILE A 315 -9.79 -8.23 -16.59
CA ILE A 315 -8.62 -8.73 -17.34
C ILE A 315 -7.32 -8.13 -16.79
N ARG A 316 -7.37 -6.85 -16.38
CA ARG A 316 -6.25 -6.11 -15.77
C ARG A 316 -5.95 -6.52 -14.33
N LYS A 317 -6.76 -7.40 -13.74
CA LYS A 317 -6.71 -7.83 -12.34
C LYS A 317 -6.74 -6.67 -11.34
N SER A 318 -7.17 -5.48 -11.77
CA SER A 318 -7.08 -4.22 -11.03
C SER A 318 -8.29 -3.97 -10.11
N THR A 319 -9.38 -4.70 -10.32
CA THR A 319 -10.59 -4.55 -9.52
C THR A 319 -11.14 -5.91 -9.09
N ALA A 320 -11.52 -6.02 -7.82
CA ALA A 320 -12.18 -7.17 -7.24
C ALA A 320 -13.49 -6.73 -6.57
N ARG A 321 -14.58 -7.48 -6.77
CA ARG A 321 -15.87 -7.20 -6.15
C ARG A 321 -16.37 -8.42 -5.39
N PRO A 322 -16.56 -8.34 -4.07
CA PRO A 322 -16.97 -9.48 -3.28
C PRO A 322 -18.40 -9.92 -3.62
N PRO A 323 -18.65 -11.23 -3.69
CA PRO A 323 -20.00 -11.81 -3.75
C PRO A 323 -20.88 -11.29 -2.62
N VAL A 324 -22.19 -11.17 -2.88
CA VAL A 324 -23.16 -10.59 -1.94
C VAL A 324 -23.15 -11.31 -0.60
N SER A 325 -23.02 -12.64 -0.60
CA SER A 325 -22.97 -13.47 0.60
C SER A 325 -21.80 -13.14 1.53
N LEU A 326 -20.66 -12.68 0.99
CA LEU A 326 -19.47 -12.36 1.79
C LEU A 326 -19.48 -10.93 2.32
N ARG A 327 -20.29 -10.04 1.76
CA ARG A 327 -20.25 -8.61 2.09
C ARG A 327 -20.47 -8.34 3.59
N PRO A 328 -21.48 -8.91 4.28
CA PRO A 328 -21.68 -8.62 5.71
C PRO A 328 -20.47 -9.00 6.56
N TRP A 329 -19.83 -10.14 6.27
CA TRP A 329 -18.65 -10.61 6.97
C TRP A 329 -17.44 -9.71 6.73
N LEU A 330 -17.14 -9.39 5.47
CA LEU A 330 -16.02 -8.52 5.10
C LEU A 330 -16.22 -7.09 5.62
N THR A 331 -17.45 -6.57 5.58
CA THR A 331 -17.80 -5.26 6.15
C THR A 331 -17.50 -5.22 7.65
N LYS A 332 -17.91 -6.25 8.41
CA LYS A 332 -17.65 -6.32 9.86
C LYS A 332 -16.15 -6.33 10.18
N LEU A 333 -15.36 -7.11 9.44
CA LEU A 333 -13.90 -7.16 9.62
C LEU A 333 -13.24 -5.82 9.26
N ALA A 334 -13.71 -5.17 8.20
CA ALA A 334 -13.24 -3.85 7.81
C ALA A 334 -13.59 -2.76 8.82
N GLU A 335 -14.77 -2.80 9.43
CA GLU A 335 -15.18 -1.87 10.50
C GLU A 335 -14.28 -1.96 11.71
N ASP A 336 -14.06 -3.18 12.25
CA ASP A 336 -13.18 -3.38 13.40
C ASP A 336 -11.74 -2.93 13.08
N THR A 337 -11.26 -3.23 11.87
CA THR A 337 -9.92 -2.80 11.43
C THR A 337 -9.82 -1.27 11.32
N ARG A 338 -10.82 -0.62 10.72
CA ARG A 338 -10.89 0.85 10.60
C ARG A 338 -10.95 1.50 11.97
N GLU A 339 -11.75 0.98 12.89
CA GLU A 339 -11.87 1.54 14.22
C GLU A 339 -10.54 1.45 14.98
N ARG A 340 -9.86 0.30 14.92
CA ARG A 340 -8.52 0.13 15.52
C ARG A 340 -7.48 1.05 14.87
N ALA A 341 -7.45 1.13 13.54
CA ALA A 341 -6.54 2.02 12.82
C ALA A 341 -6.76 3.48 13.20
N ARG A 342 -8.03 3.92 13.29
CA ARG A 342 -8.40 5.26 13.75
C ARG A 342 -7.95 5.50 15.18
N ARG A 343 -8.09 4.51 16.09
CA ARG A 343 -7.61 4.64 17.48
C ARG A 343 -6.09 4.80 17.53
N VAL A 344 -5.33 4.03 16.75
CA VAL A 344 -3.86 4.17 16.67
C VAL A 344 -3.47 5.52 16.06
N PHE A 345 -4.14 5.94 14.99
CA PHE A 345 -3.93 7.24 14.36
C PHE A 345 -4.26 8.40 15.31
N ALA A 346 -5.33 8.27 16.10
CA ALA A 346 -5.76 9.25 17.09
C ALA A 346 -5.11 9.07 18.47
N PHE A 347 -4.24 8.08 18.69
CA PHE A 347 -3.73 7.72 20.02
C PHE A 347 -2.87 8.84 20.66
N ARG A 348 -2.48 9.86 19.89
CA ARG A 348 -1.87 11.10 20.41
C ARG A 348 -2.86 12.24 20.74
N ALA A 349 -4.17 12.04 20.54
CA ALA A 349 -5.21 13.02 20.85
C ALA A 349 -5.95 12.73 22.17
N ALA A 350 -5.71 11.58 22.81
CA ALA A 350 -6.26 11.26 24.13
C ALA A 350 -5.35 10.24 24.85
N PRO A 351 -4.77 10.58 26.00
CA PRO A 351 -4.08 9.61 26.85
C PRO A 351 -5.05 8.50 27.28
N GLN A 352 -4.77 7.23 26.93
CA GLN A 352 -5.53 6.12 27.50
C GLN A 352 -5.04 5.79 28.91
N THR A 353 -5.99 5.78 29.83
CA THR A 353 -5.94 5.03 31.08
C THR A 353 -5.76 3.55 30.77
N ARG A 354 -4.55 3.02 30.97
CA ARG A 354 -4.37 1.56 31.14
C ARG A 354 -5.24 1.13 32.32
N SER A 355 -5.91 -0.03 32.24
CA SER A 355 -6.65 -0.56 33.39
C SER A 355 -5.69 -0.74 34.57
N GLY A 356 -5.82 0.09 35.60
CA GLY A 356 -4.92 0.13 36.76
C GLY A 356 -3.90 1.27 36.79
N SER A 357 -3.85 2.15 35.77
CA SER A 357 -3.09 3.40 35.84
C SER A 357 -3.98 4.55 36.36
N PRO A 358 -3.41 5.50 37.12
CA PRO A 358 -4.14 6.68 37.57
C PRO A 358 -4.75 7.43 36.38
N SER A 359 -5.96 7.99 36.56
CA SER A 359 -6.62 8.83 35.56
C SER A 359 -5.71 10.00 35.21
N ILE A 360 -5.47 10.23 33.92
CA ILE A 360 -4.71 11.38 33.45
C ILE A 360 -5.66 12.58 33.41
N ASP A 361 -5.27 13.67 34.08
CA ASP A 361 -6.03 14.92 34.06
C ASP A 361 -5.82 15.62 32.72
N LEU A 362 -6.89 15.78 31.95
CA LEU A 362 -6.87 16.40 30.62
C LEU A 362 -7.25 17.88 30.73
N ALA A 363 -6.58 18.74 29.96
CA ALA A 363 -6.92 20.16 29.91
C ALA A 363 -8.23 20.42 29.15
N TRP A 364 -8.63 19.51 28.25
CA TRP A 364 -9.82 19.64 27.42
C TRP A 364 -10.81 18.51 27.64
N ARG A 365 -12.10 18.85 27.72
CA ARG A 365 -13.23 17.92 27.80
C ARG A 365 -14.13 18.08 26.58
N ALA A 366 -14.46 16.96 25.93
CA ALA A 366 -15.46 16.92 24.88
C ALA A 366 -16.88 16.87 25.48
N GLU A 367 -17.70 17.87 25.19
CA GLU A 367 -19.13 17.92 25.51
C GLU A 367 -19.94 17.56 24.26
N HIS A 368 -20.66 16.43 24.35
CA HIS A 368 -21.52 15.96 23.28
C HIS A 368 -22.92 16.56 23.42
N THR A 369 -23.31 17.40 22.46
CA THR A 369 -24.66 17.98 22.40
C THR A 369 -25.40 17.51 21.15
N LYS A 370 -26.72 17.73 21.09
CA LYS A 370 -27.52 17.44 19.88
C LYS A 370 -27.06 18.22 18.65
N ALA A 371 -26.40 19.36 18.83
CA ALA A 371 -25.88 20.21 17.75
C ALA A 371 -24.45 19.86 17.33
N GLY A 372 -23.79 18.91 18.00
CA GLY A 372 -22.41 18.52 17.75
C GLY A 372 -21.56 18.47 19.02
N VAL A 373 -20.28 18.18 18.83
CA VAL A 373 -19.28 18.15 19.91
C VAL A 373 -18.70 19.54 20.11
N LYS A 374 -18.62 20.00 21.36
CA LYS A 374 -17.88 21.19 21.76
C LYS A 374 -16.74 20.79 22.68
N TYR A 375 -15.64 21.54 22.68
CA TYR A 375 -14.53 21.32 23.59
C TYR A 375 -14.53 22.41 24.67
N ARG A 376 -14.40 22.00 25.93
CA ARG A 376 -14.32 22.87 27.11
C ARG A 376 -13.00 22.68 27.81
N ILE A 377 -12.49 23.74 28.42
CA ILE A 377 -11.33 23.63 29.31
C ILE A 377 -11.82 23.02 30.62
N ASP A 378 -11.11 22.01 31.13
CA ASP A 378 -11.44 21.44 32.44
C ASP A 378 -10.85 22.32 33.54
N GLU A 379 -11.71 23.01 34.31
CA GLU A 379 -11.29 23.84 35.45
C GLU A 379 -10.55 23.05 36.53
N LYS A 380 -10.70 21.71 36.58
CA LYS A 380 -9.98 20.85 37.51
C LYS A 380 -8.54 20.57 37.10
N HIS A 381 -8.18 20.85 35.85
CA HIS A 381 -6.81 20.66 35.38
C HIS A 381 -5.85 21.49 36.23
N PRO A 382 -4.74 20.92 36.78
CA PRO A 382 -3.91 21.61 37.77
C PRO A 382 -3.40 22.98 37.34
N ALA A 383 -3.03 23.14 36.06
CA ALA A 383 -2.58 24.44 35.54
C ALA A 383 -3.70 25.49 35.46
N VAL A 384 -4.95 25.07 35.23
CA VAL A 384 -6.11 25.96 35.15
C VAL A 384 -6.57 26.32 36.56
N ALA A 385 -6.71 25.30 37.42
CA ALA A 385 -7.07 25.47 38.83
C ALA A 385 -6.08 26.40 39.54
N ALA A 386 -4.77 26.24 39.33
CA ALA A 386 -3.75 27.10 39.94
C ALA A 386 -3.96 28.59 39.65
N VAL A 387 -4.48 28.94 38.46
CA VAL A 387 -4.79 30.34 38.12
C VAL A 387 -6.12 30.76 38.73
N LEU A 388 -7.17 29.96 38.58
CA LEU A 388 -8.51 30.26 39.09
C LEU A 388 -8.51 30.44 40.62
N ASP A 389 -7.74 29.63 41.35
CA ASP A 389 -7.60 29.69 42.80
C ASP A 389 -6.90 30.97 43.30
N THR A 390 -6.29 31.77 42.41
CA THR A 390 -5.56 33.00 42.78
C THR A 390 -6.18 34.29 42.28
N CYS A 391 -7.09 34.20 41.33
CA CYS A 391 -7.69 35.35 40.71
C CYS A 391 -9.01 35.68 41.41
N ASP A 392 -8.94 36.25 42.62
CA ASP A 392 -10.15 36.62 43.38
C ASP A 392 -10.94 37.74 42.65
N GLU A 393 -10.35 38.93 42.48
CA GLU A 393 -11.05 40.09 41.89
C GLU A 393 -11.28 39.97 40.38
N ASN A 394 -10.49 39.14 39.69
CA ASN A 394 -10.50 38.99 38.23
C ASN A 394 -11.10 37.65 37.75
N LEU A 395 -11.70 36.84 38.63
CA LEU A 395 -12.17 35.49 38.31
C LEU A 395 -13.07 35.44 37.07
N GLU A 396 -14.07 36.33 37.04
CA GLU A 396 -15.04 36.39 35.94
C GLU A 396 -14.40 36.81 34.62
N LEU A 397 -13.37 37.66 34.66
CA LEU A 397 -12.62 38.06 33.47
C LEU A 397 -11.79 36.89 32.92
N VAL A 398 -11.16 36.10 33.80
CA VAL A 398 -10.40 34.89 33.41
C VAL A 398 -11.35 33.85 32.82
N ARG A 399 -12.51 33.60 33.43
CA ARG A 399 -13.53 32.70 32.87
C ARG A 399 -14.04 33.15 31.52
N ALA A 400 -14.27 34.45 31.32
CA ALA A 400 -14.65 35.00 30.03
C ALA A 400 -13.55 34.78 28.97
N MET A 401 -12.27 34.98 29.32
CA MET A 401 -11.14 34.69 28.44
C MET A 401 -11.08 33.21 28.04
N LEU A 402 -11.14 32.29 29.02
CA LEU A 402 -11.17 30.85 28.74
C LEU A 402 -12.33 30.50 27.82
N ARG A 403 -13.51 31.10 28.04
CA ARG A 403 -14.68 30.88 27.20
C ARG A 403 -14.48 31.32 25.75
N VAL A 404 -13.78 32.43 25.52
CA VAL A 404 -13.44 32.87 24.15
C VAL A 404 -12.50 31.85 23.49
N ILE A 405 -11.51 31.33 24.22
CA ILE A 405 -10.58 30.31 23.71
C ILE A 405 -11.35 29.03 23.33
N GLU A 406 -12.28 28.58 24.18
CA GLU A 406 -13.11 27.41 23.91
C GLU A 406 -13.99 27.55 22.65
N GLU A 407 -14.58 28.71 22.41
CA GLU A 407 -15.45 28.94 21.23
C GLU A 407 -14.64 29.24 19.95
N THR A 408 -13.33 29.50 20.06
CA THR A 408 -12.46 29.83 18.91
C THR A 408 -11.48 28.71 18.53
N VAL A 409 -11.60 27.52 19.12
CA VAL A 409 -10.80 26.35 18.73
C VAL A 409 -10.92 26.12 17.22
N PRO A 410 -9.81 26.19 16.44
CA PRO A 410 -9.86 26.20 14.98
C PRO A 410 -9.96 24.78 14.40
N VAL A 411 -10.99 24.02 14.79
CA VAL A 411 -11.17 22.60 14.45
C VAL A 411 -11.15 22.36 12.94
N GLN A 412 -11.84 23.20 12.17
CA GLN A 412 -11.90 23.08 10.70
C GLN A 412 -10.54 23.32 10.06
N ARG A 413 -9.77 24.29 10.57
CA ARG A 413 -8.43 24.60 10.05
C ARG A 413 -7.45 23.48 10.36
N ILE A 414 -7.47 22.95 11.59
CA ILE A 414 -6.67 21.78 12.00
C ILE A 414 -6.95 20.58 11.08
N TRP A 415 -8.23 20.34 10.75
CA TRP A 415 -8.60 19.25 9.84
C TRP A 415 -8.11 19.49 8.40
N LEU A 416 -8.22 20.72 7.90
CA LEU A 416 -7.71 21.10 6.58
C LEU A 416 -6.19 20.95 6.51
N ASP A 417 -5.45 21.46 7.49
CA ASP A 417 -4.00 21.36 7.55
C ASP A 417 -3.56 19.88 7.63
N THR A 418 -4.29 19.03 8.36
CA THR A 418 -4.02 17.58 8.42
C THR A 418 -4.27 16.90 7.06
N ALA A 419 -5.30 17.31 6.33
CA ALA A 419 -5.64 16.76 5.02
C ALA A 419 -4.67 17.23 3.92
N GLU A 420 -4.21 18.48 3.97
CA GLU A 420 -3.34 19.09 2.97
C GLU A 420 -1.85 18.76 3.20
N ALA A 421 -1.37 18.87 4.45
CA ALA A 421 0.04 18.69 4.78
C ALA A 421 0.45 17.22 5.04
N LYS A 422 -0.50 16.27 5.01
CA LYS A 422 -0.33 14.83 5.34
C LYS A 422 0.18 14.53 6.76
N ASP A 423 0.27 15.58 7.59
CA ASP A 423 0.83 15.56 8.93
C ASP A 423 -0.16 16.12 9.94
N THR A 424 -0.31 15.42 11.06
CA THR A 424 -1.05 15.95 12.22
C THR A 424 -0.26 17.10 12.85
N PRO A 425 -0.93 18.20 13.24
CA PRO A 425 -0.29 19.29 13.98
C PRO A 425 0.45 18.79 15.23
N ARG A 426 1.60 19.39 15.52
CA ARG A 426 2.40 19.07 16.71
C ARG A 426 1.70 19.63 17.95
N SER A 427 1.66 18.85 19.03
CA SER A 427 1.05 19.22 20.31
C SER A 427 1.93 18.73 21.48
N GLY A 428 1.54 19.05 22.72
CA GLY A 428 2.20 18.51 23.92
C GLY A 428 3.69 18.81 24.04
N PHE A 429 4.15 19.98 23.59
CA PHE A 429 5.57 20.36 23.51
C PHE A 429 6.43 19.49 22.58
N SER A 430 5.81 18.76 21.64
CA SER A 430 6.52 17.95 20.64
C SER A 430 7.44 18.79 19.76
N GLY A 431 8.74 18.61 19.92
CA GLY A 431 9.78 19.35 19.18
C GLY A 431 10.26 20.61 19.90
N GLU A 432 9.69 20.93 21.05
CA GLU A 432 10.15 22.04 21.90
C GLU A 432 11.37 21.63 22.74
N PRO A 433 12.28 22.57 23.05
CA PRO A 433 13.40 22.31 23.96
C PRO A 433 12.93 21.91 25.36
N SER A 434 13.65 20.99 26.02
CA SER A 434 13.33 20.57 27.40
C SER A 434 13.32 21.72 28.41
N THR A 435 14.05 22.81 28.14
CA THR A 435 14.07 24.03 28.96
C THR A 435 12.72 24.75 28.98
N GLU A 436 12.00 24.78 27.85
CA GLU A 436 10.67 25.38 27.76
C GLU A 436 9.66 24.57 28.59
N VAL A 437 9.70 23.24 28.46
CA VAL A 437 8.84 22.33 29.25
C VAL A 437 9.14 22.46 30.74
N LEU A 438 10.43 22.49 31.13
CA LEU A 438 10.86 22.67 32.52
C LEU A 438 10.41 24.00 33.11
N SER A 439 10.37 25.07 32.32
CA SER A 439 9.92 26.38 32.80
C SER A 439 8.46 26.32 33.29
N VAL A 440 7.58 25.68 32.51
CA VAL A 440 6.16 25.52 32.84
C VAL A 440 6.00 24.58 34.04
N LEU A 441 6.70 23.44 34.03
CA LEU A 441 6.70 22.47 35.13
C LEU A 441 7.13 23.11 36.46
N SER A 442 8.18 23.94 36.45
CA SER A 442 8.72 24.58 37.66
C SER A 442 7.72 25.55 38.28
N VAL A 443 6.98 26.31 37.46
CA VAL A 443 5.94 27.22 37.94
C VAL A 443 4.82 26.45 38.64
N LEU A 444 4.31 25.39 38.01
CA LEU A 444 3.23 24.57 38.57
C LEU A 444 3.66 23.82 39.83
N PHE A 445 4.86 23.24 39.82
CA PHE A 445 5.43 22.55 40.97
C PHE A 445 5.58 23.47 42.18
N ARG A 446 6.11 24.69 41.96
CA ARG A 446 6.27 25.68 43.02
C ARG A 446 4.92 26.09 43.62
N ASP A 447 3.89 26.27 42.80
CA ASP A 447 2.53 26.55 43.28
C ASP A 447 2.00 25.43 44.17
N MET A 448 2.09 24.18 43.70
CA MET A 448 1.63 23.00 44.44
C MET A 448 2.31 22.88 45.81
N VAL A 449 3.62 23.08 45.88
CA VAL A 449 4.35 22.93 47.15
C VAL A 449 4.16 24.14 48.07
N LEU A 450 4.36 25.36 47.59
CA LEU A 450 4.37 26.55 48.45
C LEU A 450 2.96 27.03 48.82
N ARG A 451 2.00 26.97 47.89
CA ARG A 451 0.66 27.52 48.10
C ARG A 451 -0.34 26.45 48.52
N LYS A 452 -0.32 25.29 47.84
CA LYS A 452 -1.21 24.16 48.17
C LYS A 452 -0.67 23.26 49.29
N ASN A 453 0.53 23.58 49.81
CA ASN A 453 1.17 22.89 50.92
C ASN A 453 1.32 21.37 50.69
N MET A 454 1.51 20.96 49.43
CA MET A 454 1.77 19.57 49.04
C MET A 454 3.23 19.21 49.34
N SER A 455 3.52 17.96 49.69
CA SER A 455 4.91 17.50 49.70
C SER A 455 5.48 17.49 48.28
N GLU A 456 6.80 17.61 48.15
CA GLU A 456 7.44 17.52 46.84
C GLU A 456 7.15 16.18 46.13
N GLU A 457 7.07 15.07 46.88
CA GLU A 457 6.71 13.77 46.28
C GLU A 457 5.29 13.78 45.72
N LEU A 458 4.33 14.35 46.46
CA LEU A 458 2.94 14.45 46.01
C LEU A 458 2.79 15.36 44.79
N ALA A 459 3.52 16.49 44.74
CA ALA A 459 3.51 17.39 43.60
C ALA A 459 4.11 16.74 42.34
N ARG A 460 5.22 15.99 42.46
CA ARG A 460 5.79 15.21 41.36
C ARG A 460 4.82 14.12 40.88
N ALA A 461 4.17 13.42 41.80
CA ALA A 461 3.20 12.37 41.46
C ALA A 461 1.99 12.94 40.71
N ALA A 462 1.47 14.10 41.12
CA ALA A 462 0.35 14.77 40.46
C ALA A 462 0.71 15.23 39.03
N LEU A 463 1.88 15.86 38.85
CA LEU A 463 2.35 16.28 37.53
C LEU A 463 2.62 15.09 36.60
N ALA A 464 3.10 13.96 37.13
CA ALA A 464 3.29 12.74 36.36
C ALA A 464 1.98 12.13 35.83
N THR A 465 0.83 12.58 36.34
CA THR A 465 -0.52 12.17 35.89
C THR A 465 -1.31 13.31 35.25
N THR A 466 -0.66 14.40 34.86
CA THR A 466 -1.32 15.57 34.24
C THR A 466 -0.86 15.76 32.80
N GLU A 467 -1.78 16.02 31.87
CA GLU A 467 -1.44 16.34 30.48
C GLU A 467 -0.85 17.76 30.33
N PRO A 468 0.20 18.00 29.53
CA PRO A 468 1.01 17.06 28.73
C PRO A 468 2.24 16.50 29.48
N PHE A 469 2.34 16.72 30.79
CA PHE A 469 3.55 16.43 31.59
C PHE A 469 3.80 14.94 31.87
N GLN A 470 2.77 14.09 31.75
CA GLN A 470 2.89 12.64 31.84
C GLN A 470 3.86 12.05 30.81
N GLU A 471 4.04 12.71 29.66
CA GLU A 471 5.00 12.28 28.63
C GLU A 471 6.45 12.66 28.98
N TYR A 472 6.67 13.51 29.98
CA TYR A 472 7.95 14.06 30.39
C TYR A 472 8.37 13.59 31.80
N ALA A 473 8.10 12.31 32.13
CA ALA A 473 8.36 11.74 33.46
C ALA A 473 9.79 11.95 33.96
N SER A 474 10.79 11.93 33.06
CA SER A 474 12.19 12.20 33.42
C SER A 474 12.41 13.65 33.87
N LEU A 475 11.74 14.63 33.24
CA LEU A 475 11.83 16.04 33.65
C LEU A 475 11.07 16.27 34.95
N VAL A 476 9.88 15.68 35.10
CA VAL A 476 9.09 15.76 36.35
C VAL A 476 9.90 15.24 37.55
N ALA A 477 10.65 14.15 37.37
CA ALA A 477 11.50 13.58 38.43
C ALA A 477 12.64 14.52 38.90
N THR A 478 13.06 15.48 38.07
CA THR A 478 14.13 16.44 38.41
C THR A 478 13.65 17.66 39.19
N LEU A 479 12.34 17.86 39.35
CA LEU A 479 11.77 19.02 40.03
C LEU A 479 12.05 18.98 41.53
N GLN A 480 12.63 20.06 42.05
CA GLN A 480 12.91 20.30 43.48
C GLN A 480 12.74 21.79 43.76
N LEU A 481 12.38 22.16 44.99
CA LEU A 481 12.42 23.56 45.40
C LEU A 481 13.87 24.02 45.46
N GLN A 482 14.23 24.96 44.57
CA GLN A 482 15.46 25.71 44.76
C GLN A 482 15.25 26.64 45.96
N THR A 483 16.03 26.42 47.02
CA THR A 483 16.13 27.29 48.20
C THR A 483 16.53 28.70 47.85
#